data_AF-A0A831NUR2-F1
#
_entry.id   AF-A0A831NUR2-F1
#
_cell.length_a   1.000
_cell.length_b   1.000
_cell.length_c   1.000
_cell.angle_alpha   90.00
_cell.angle_beta   90.00
_cell.angle_gamma   90.00
#
_symmetry.space_group_name_H-M   'P 1'
#
loop_
_entity.id
_entity.type
_entity.pdbx_description
1 polymer ?
#
loop_
_entity_poly.entity_id
_entity_poly.type
_entity_poly.pdbx_seq_one_letter_code
_entity_poly.pdbx_strand_id
1 'polypeptide(L)'
;MKNRTLQVVREGAEDIRTMRVRGATRLALHAARVLCRAAELEGREAEEKDIQDAAVILLNSRPTAISLSNALRYMLESSSG
;
A
#
# COMPACT_ATOMS: atom_id res chain seq x y z
N MET A 1 -8.40 10.82 -3.25
CA MET A 1 -8.30 9.44 -3.76
C MET A 1 -9.60 9.03 -4.45
N LYS A 2 -9.51 8.63 -5.72
CA LYS A 2 -10.61 8.15 -6.57
C LYS A 2 -11.18 6.82 -6.06
N ASN A 3 -12.45 6.54 -6.39
CA ASN A 3 -13.15 5.33 -5.90
C ASN A 3 -12.45 4.02 -6.35
N ARG A 4 -12.02 3.93 -7.61
CA ARG A 4 -11.30 2.75 -8.12
C ARG A 4 -9.97 2.53 -7.40
N THR A 5 -9.26 3.61 -7.06
CA THR A 5 -8.04 3.56 -6.26
C THR A 5 -8.30 3.01 -4.87
N LEU A 6 -9.32 3.55 -4.19
CA LEU A 6 -9.73 3.07 -2.86
C LEU A 6 -10.12 1.58 -2.88
N GLN A 7 -10.79 1.13 -3.94
CA GLN A 7 -11.14 -0.29 -4.11
C GLN A 7 -9.88 -1.17 -4.18
N VAL A 8 -8.91 -0.83 -5.04
CA VAL A 8 -7.65 -1.57 -5.17
C VAL A 8 -6.90 -1.64 -3.84
N VAL A 9 -6.84 -0.53 -3.11
CA VAL A 9 -6.19 -0.48 -1.79
C VAL A 9 -6.90 -1.37 -0.78
N ARG A 10 -8.24 -1.38 -0.77
CA ARG A 10 -9.03 -2.24 0.12
C ARG A 10 -8.87 -3.73 -0.20
N GLU A 11 -8.82 -4.10 -1.49
CA GLU A 11 -8.58 -5.48 -1.91
C GLU A 11 -7.18 -5.96 -1.49
N GLY A 12 -6.15 -5.13 -1.67
CA GLY A 12 -4.80 -5.45 -1.20
C GLY A 12 -4.70 -5.54 0.33
N ALA A 13 -5.36 -4.63 1.05
CA ALA A 13 -5.46 -4.69 2.50
C ALA A 13 -6.14 -5.99 2.97
N GLU A 14 -7.18 -6.43 2.26
CA GLU A 14 -7.87 -7.68 2.55
C GLU A 14 -6.98 -8.91 2.33
N ASP A 15 -6.18 -8.93 1.27
CA ASP A 15 -5.20 -9.98 1.00
C ASP A 15 -4.14 -10.11 2.12
N ILE A 16 -3.69 -8.98 2.66
CA ILE A 16 -2.76 -8.91 3.78
C ILE A 16 -3.44 -9.38 5.08
N ARG A 17 -4.64 -8.88 5.36
CA ARG A 17 -5.43 -9.16 6.56
C ARG A 17 -5.79 -10.64 6.67
N THR A 18 -6.23 -11.23 5.57
CA THR A 18 -6.63 -12.66 5.49
C THR A 18 -5.44 -13.61 5.33
N MET A 19 -4.21 -13.07 5.28
CA MET A 19 -2.98 -13.84 5.08
C MET A 19 -2.95 -14.65 3.76
N ARG A 20 -3.72 -14.24 2.74
CA ARG A 20 -3.56 -14.73 1.35
C ARG A 20 -2.14 -14.44 0.85
N VAL A 21 -1.58 -13.31 1.29
CA VAL A 21 -0.16 -12.98 1.14
C VAL A 21 0.57 -13.19 2.46
N ARG A 22 1.59 -14.05 2.46
CA ARG A 22 2.35 -14.43 3.66
C ARG A 22 3.86 -14.45 3.43
N GLY A 23 4.63 -14.20 4.48
CA GLY A 23 6.09 -14.07 4.41
C GLY A 23 6.54 -12.64 4.06
N ALA A 24 7.64 -12.21 4.68
CA ALA A 24 8.08 -10.81 4.69
C ALA A 24 8.22 -10.20 3.29
N THR A 25 8.99 -10.87 2.41
CA THR A 25 9.25 -10.39 1.05
C THR A 25 7.97 -10.28 0.22
N ARG A 26 7.08 -11.28 0.31
CA ARG A 26 5.82 -11.27 -0.46
C ARG A 26 4.88 -10.17 0.01
N LEU A 27 4.83 -9.88 1.31
CA LEU A 27 4.04 -8.76 1.85
C LEU A 27 4.56 -7.43 1.35
N ALA A 28 5.88 -7.21 1.43
CA ALA A 28 6.51 -5.98 0.96
C ALA A 28 6.23 -5.74 -0.54
N LEU A 29 6.44 -6.77 -1.37
CA LEU A 29 6.18 -6.71 -2.80
C LEU A 29 4.70 -6.51 -3.13
N HIS A 30 3.80 -7.16 -2.39
CA HIS A 30 2.37 -6.99 -2.60
C HIS A 30 1.92 -5.57 -2.25
N ALA A 31 2.32 -5.04 -1.08
CA ALA A 31 2.02 -3.67 -0.69
C ALA A 31 2.57 -2.65 -1.72
N ALA A 32 3.80 -2.86 -2.21
CA ALA A 32 4.40 -2.03 -3.25
C ALA A 32 3.56 -2.03 -4.53
N ARG A 33 3.14 -3.20 -5.01
CA ARG A 33 2.30 -3.31 -6.21
C ARG A 33 0.95 -2.61 -6.04
N VAL A 34 0.34 -2.71 -4.86
CA VAL A 34 -0.92 -2.03 -4.57
C VAL A 34 -0.74 -0.51 -4.61
N LEU A 35 0.32 0.02 -4.00
CA LEU A 35 0.62 1.47 -4.04
C LEU A 35 0.95 1.96 -5.45
N CYS A 36 1.77 1.24 -6.21
CA CYS A 36 2.04 1.57 -7.61
C CYS A 36 0.74 1.61 -8.43
N ARG A 37 -0.12 0.60 -8.25
CA ARG A 37 -1.39 0.55 -8.96
C ARG A 37 -2.32 1.69 -8.53
N ALA A 38 -2.30 2.06 -7.25
CA ALA A 38 -3.05 3.21 -6.76
C ALA A 38 -2.58 4.51 -7.42
N ALA A 39 -1.27 4.75 -7.47
CA ALA A 39 -0.68 5.91 -8.15
C ALA A 39 -1.02 5.96 -9.64
N GLU A 40 -0.97 4.83 -10.35
CA GLU A 40 -1.37 4.73 -11.75
C GLU A 40 -2.83 5.12 -11.98
N LEU A 41 -3.73 4.74 -11.07
CA LEU A 41 -5.17 5.04 -11.15
C LEU A 41 -5.49 6.50 -10.84
N GLU A 42 -4.74 7.12 -9.94
CA GLU A 42 -4.82 8.56 -9.71
C GLU A 42 -4.27 9.36 -10.89
N GLY A 43 -3.22 8.85 -11.56
CA GLY A 43 -2.60 9.48 -12.72
C GLY A 43 -1.77 10.71 -12.34
N ARG A 44 -1.77 11.74 -13.18
CA ARG A 44 -1.00 12.99 -12.93
C ARG A 44 -1.54 13.82 -11.76
N GLU A 45 -2.73 13.48 -11.28
CA GLU A 45 -3.40 14.12 -10.14
C GLU A 45 -3.15 13.36 -8.83
N ALA A 46 -2.27 12.36 -8.84
CA ALA A 46 -1.90 11.64 -7.63
C ALA A 46 -1.31 12.62 -6.61
N GLU A 47 -2.13 13.03 -5.65
CA GLU A 47 -1.67 13.78 -4.51
C GLU A 47 -0.83 12.85 -3.63
N GLU A 48 0.29 13.35 -3.12
CA GLU A 48 1.15 12.60 -2.19
C GLU A 48 0.33 12.07 -1.00
N LYS A 49 -0.64 12.88 -0.53
CA LYS A 49 -1.57 12.52 0.54
C LYS A 49 -2.40 11.27 0.22
N ASP A 50 -2.84 11.10 -1.03
CA ASP A 50 -3.63 9.92 -1.42
C ASP A 50 -2.82 8.63 -1.32
N ILE A 51 -1.53 8.69 -1.68
CA ILE A 51 -0.61 7.55 -1.56
C ILE A 51 -0.25 7.29 -0.10
N GLN A 52 -0.09 8.34 0.71
CA GLN A 52 0.10 8.21 2.17
C GLN A 52 -1.12 7.56 2.83
N ASP A 53 -2.34 8.01 2.50
CA ASP A 53 -3.59 7.43 2.99
C ASP A 53 -3.72 5.95 2.58
N ALA A 54 -3.35 5.61 1.34
CA ALA A 54 -3.31 4.22 0.89
C ALA A 54 -2.31 3.37 1.70
N ALA A 55 -1.12 3.89 1.97
CA ALA A 55 -0.12 3.22 2.78
C ALA A 55 -0.60 3.00 4.23
N VAL A 56 -1.30 3.98 4.82
CA VAL A 56 -1.92 3.86 6.15
C VAL A 56 -2.97 2.75 6.18
N ILE A 57 -3.82 2.64 5.14
CA ILE A 57 -4.81 1.56 5.05
C ILE A 57 -4.12 0.19 5.00
N LEU A 58 -3.07 0.04 4.18
CA LEU A 58 -2.30 -1.20 4.10
C LEU A 58 -1.60 -1.53 5.42
N LEU A 59 -0.99 -0.56 6.08
CA LEU A 59 -0.33 -0.74 7.38
C LEU A 59 -1.32 -1.25 8.44
N ASN A 60 -2.50 -0.64 8.51
CA ASN A 60 -3.54 -0.98 9.47
C ASN A 60 -4.20 -2.34 9.21
N SER A 61 -4.03 -2.92 8.02
CA SER A 61 -4.57 -4.24 7.69
C SER A 61 -3.93 -5.38 8.48
N ARG A 62 -2.64 -5.23 8.88
CA ARG A 62 -1.96 -6.15 9.79
C ARG A 62 -0.74 -5.51 10.50
N PRO A 63 -0.96 -4.71 11.56
CA PRO A 63 0.09 -3.92 12.21
C PRO A 63 1.25 -4.74 12.81
N THR A 64 1.01 -6.01 13.12
CA THR A 64 2.02 -6.92 13.68
C THR A 64 3.04 -7.41 12.64
N ALA A 65 2.80 -7.17 11.35
CA ALA A 65 3.72 -7.52 10.28
C ALA A 65 4.84 -6.48 10.14
N ILE A 66 5.89 -6.57 10.95
CA ILE A 66 7.02 -5.60 10.95
C ILE A 66 7.59 -5.37 9.53
N SER A 67 7.70 -6.43 8.72
CA SER A 67 8.17 -6.34 7.34
C SER A 67 7.31 -5.45 6.44
N LEU A 68 5.99 -5.43 6.68
CA LEU A 68 5.06 -4.57 5.94
C LEU A 68 5.29 -3.10 6.30
N SER A 69 5.41 -2.81 7.61
CA SER A 69 5.69 -1.47 8.11
C SER A 69 7.01 -0.94 7.56
N ASN A 70 8.06 -1.76 7.55
CA ASN A 70 9.36 -1.36 7.01
C ASN A 70 9.31 -1.10 5.50
N ALA A 71 8.60 -1.95 4.75
CA ALA A 71 8.44 -1.76 3.31
C ALA A 71 7.70 -0.45 2.98
N LEU A 72 6.60 -0.17 3.68
CA LEU A 72 5.83 1.06 3.49
C LEU A 72 6.63 2.31 3.82
N ARG A 73 7.40 2.31 4.92
CA ARG A 73 8.30 3.43 5.26
C ARG A 73 9.34 3.68 4.15
N TYR A 74 10.04 2.63 3.72
CA TYR A 74 11.07 2.74 2.69
C TYR A 74 10.50 3.33 1.39
N MET A 75 9.31 2.89 0.97
CA MET A 75 8.67 3.41 -0.23
C MET A 75 8.25 4.87 -0.11
N LEU A 76 7.65 5.26 1.02
CA LEU A 76 7.24 6.65 1.24
C LEU A 76 8.45 7.59 1.35
N GLU A 77 9.53 7.19 2.03
CA GLU A 77 10.77 7.97 2.09
C GLU A 77 11.42 8.12 0.70
N SER A 78 11.32 7.10 -0.16
CA SER A 78 11.87 7.14 -1.53
C SER A 78 11.06 8.01 -2.49
N SER A 79 9.82 8.37 -2.16
CA SER A 79 8.97 9.22 -2.99
C SER A 79 9.09 10.72 -2.67
N SER A 80 9.77 11.08 -1.57
CA SER A 80 10.00 12.48 -1.18
C SER A 80 11.32 13.07 -1.76
N GLY A 81 11.91 12.43 -2.77
CA GLY A 81 13.18 12.81 -3.39
C GLY A 81 13.09 13.11 -4.89
#